data_AF-A0A9Q8CNZ2-F1
#
_entry.id   AF-A0A9Q8CNZ2-F1
#
_cell.length_a   1.000
_cell.length_b   1.000
_cell.length_c   1.000
_cell.angle_alpha   90.00
_cell.angle_beta   90.00
_cell.angle_gamma   90.00
#
_symmetry.space_group_name_H-M   'P 1'
#
loop_
_entity.id
_entity.type
_entity.pdbx_description
1 polymer ?
#
loop_
_entity_poly.entity_id
_entity_poly.type
_entity_poly.pdbx_seq_one_letter_code
_entity_poly.pdbx_strand_id
1 'polypeptide(L)'
;MATKRTSIQKLEMRNKLILTGILLLIGFAIYLLFQMSEAAKDEKLKDQSVTVSYTYKEALNRQLNADAVASDGRQWHEASQAEIERYLRPEPFYHHSEQKYQFLNLRKSQGISAKKLNEILKGKGILEGQGVAFHRAAGESDINEIYLISHAFLETGKGRSQLAKGVKVNDKGQLDPKGKTYYNFFGVGAFDADALGEGARFAQQHKWDSPEKAIRGGAAFIAKEYLLRKNQYTLYTMRFNPANPGKHQYATDVRWAHHNARTMAKYYKQMGIEGKFYTRHHYKK
;
A
#
# COMPACT_ATOMS: atom_id res chain seq x y z
N MET A 1 6.92 -33.58 63.79
CA MET A 1 7.01 -32.24 63.15
C MET A 1 7.44 -32.30 61.67
N ALA A 2 8.38 -33.18 61.27
CA ALA A 2 8.86 -33.27 59.88
C ALA A 2 7.75 -33.57 58.84
N THR A 3 6.86 -34.53 59.11
CA THR A 3 5.80 -35.00 58.18
C THR A 3 4.77 -33.93 57.81
N LYS A 4 4.44 -33.03 58.75
CA LYS A 4 3.48 -31.92 58.54
C LYS A 4 4.09 -30.80 57.69
N ARG A 5 5.41 -30.61 57.76
CA ARG A 5 6.14 -29.65 56.93
C ARG A 5 6.23 -30.11 55.48
N THR A 6 6.44 -31.42 55.27
CA THR A 6 6.47 -32.04 53.93
C THR A 6 5.10 -32.03 53.25
N SER A 7 3.99 -32.17 53.99
CA SER A 7 2.65 -32.12 53.41
C SER A 7 2.24 -30.70 52.95
N ILE A 8 2.61 -29.67 53.72
CA ILE A 8 2.38 -28.26 53.34
C ILE A 8 3.16 -27.90 52.07
N GLN A 9 4.43 -28.28 51.98
CA GLN A 9 5.25 -28.03 50.78
C GLN A 9 4.68 -28.70 49.52
N LYS A 10 4.17 -29.93 49.63
CA LYS A 10 3.49 -30.61 48.52
C LYS A 10 2.21 -29.88 48.10
N LEU A 11 1.45 -29.37 49.07
CA LEU A 11 0.23 -28.60 48.81
C LEU A 11 0.54 -27.27 48.10
N GLU A 12 1.56 -26.54 48.56
CA GLU A 12 2.02 -25.29 47.93
C GLU A 12 2.50 -25.52 46.50
N MET A 13 3.28 -26.58 46.27
CA MET A 13 3.75 -26.94 44.93
C MET A 13 2.58 -27.28 44.00
N ARG A 14 1.60 -28.05 44.49
CA ARG A 14 0.37 -28.36 43.73
C ARG A 14 -0.42 -27.08 43.40
N ASN A 15 -0.60 -26.18 44.37
CA ASN A 15 -1.32 -24.93 44.16
C ASN A 15 -0.59 -24.00 43.18
N LYS A 16 0.75 -23.94 43.24
CA LYS A 16 1.56 -23.21 42.24
C LYS A 16 1.39 -23.79 40.84
N LEU A 17 1.46 -25.12 40.69
CA LEU A 17 1.26 -25.78 39.40
C LEU A 17 -0.15 -25.54 38.84
N ILE A 18 -1.19 -25.61 39.69
CA ILE A 18 -2.57 -25.29 39.31
C ILE A 18 -2.66 -23.82 38.87
N LEU A 19 -2.09 -22.88 39.63
CA LEU A 19 -2.13 -21.45 39.31
C LEU A 19 -1.39 -21.15 38.00
N THR A 20 -0.21 -21.75 37.78
CA THR A 20 0.53 -21.62 36.52
C THR A 20 -0.29 -22.19 35.35
N GLY A 21 -0.95 -23.34 35.52
CA GLY A 21 -1.85 -23.91 34.53
C GLY A 21 -3.02 -22.98 34.19
N ILE A 22 -3.64 -22.37 35.20
CA ILE A 22 -4.72 -21.39 35.01
C ILE A 22 -4.22 -20.16 34.25
N LEU A 23 -3.05 -19.61 34.60
CA LEU A 23 -2.48 -18.45 33.92
C LEU A 23 -2.16 -18.73 32.45
N LEU A 24 -1.64 -19.92 32.13
CA LEU A 24 -1.40 -20.35 30.75
C LEU A 24 -2.72 -20.49 29.98
N LEU A 25 -3.76 -21.05 30.59
CA LEU A 25 -5.09 -21.16 29.97
C LEU A 25 -5.71 -19.78 29.70
N ILE A 26 -5.61 -18.85 30.65
CA ILE A 26 -6.09 -17.47 30.47
C ILE A 26 -5.31 -16.77 29.36
N GLY A 27 -3.98 -16.87 29.36
CA GLY A 27 -3.14 -16.30 28.30
C GLY A 27 -3.48 -16.84 26.92
N PHE A 28 -3.70 -18.16 26.82
CA PHE A 28 -4.14 -18.81 25.59
C PHE A 28 -5.54 -18.36 25.15
N ALA A 29 -6.49 -18.25 26.07
CA ALA A 29 -7.83 -17.75 25.78
C ALA A 29 -7.82 -16.30 25.28
N ILE A 30 -7.02 -15.42 25.90
CA ILE A 30 -6.83 -14.03 25.45
C ILE A 30 -6.22 -14.00 24.05
N TYR A 31 -5.21 -14.83 23.79
CA TYR A 31 -4.61 -14.95 22.47
C TYR A 31 -5.64 -15.37 21.41
N LEU A 32 -6.47 -16.38 21.71
CA LEU A 32 -7.55 -16.80 20.81
C LEU A 32 -8.57 -15.70 20.55
N LEU A 33 -9.00 -14.98 21.61
CA LEU A 33 -9.92 -13.85 21.47
C LEU A 33 -9.34 -12.74 20.58
N PHE A 34 -8.04 -12.47 20.70
CA PHE A 34 -7.35 -11.51 19.83
C PHE A 34 -7.36 -11.98 18.36
N GLN A 35 -7.02 -13.25 18.09
CA GLN A 35 -7.05 -13.81 16.74
C GLN A 35 -8.46 -13.79 16.13
N MET A 36 -9.48 -14.14 16.91
CA MET A 36 -10.88 -14.07 16.47
C MET A 36 -11.32 -12.64 16.13
N SER A 37 -10.88 -11.66 16.93
CA SER A 37 -11.16 -10.23 16.68
C SER A 37 -10.53 -9.74 15.37
N GLU A 38 -9.27 -10.08 15.12
CA GLU A 38 -8.60 -9.73 13.86
C GLU A 38 -9.24 -10.43 12.65
N ALA A 39 -9.57 -11.72 12.75
CA ALA A 39 -10.28 -12.43 11.69
C ALA A 39 -11.65 -11.81 11.38
N ALA A 40 -12.39 -11.38 12.40
CA ALA A 40 -13.68 -10.69 12.22
C ALA A 40 -13.53 -9.32 11.53
N LYS A 41 -12.48 -8.56 11.86
CA LYS A 41 -12.16 -7.30 11.16
C LYS A 41 -11.82 -7.55 9.70
N ASP A 42 -10.98 -8.55 9.44
CA ASP A 42 -10.58 -8.92 8.09
C ASP A 42 -11.76 -9.32 7.22
N GLU A 43 -12.67 -10.15 7.75
CA GLU A 43 -13.86 -10.59 7.03
C GLU A 43 -14.78 -9.40 6.70
N LYS A 44 -14.93 -8.44 7.62
CA LYS A 44 -15.69 -7.19 7.38
C LYS A 44 -15.07 -6.30 6.29
N LEU A 45 -13.74 -6.36 6.09
CA LEU A 45 -13.01 -5.53 5.12
C LEU A 45 -12.76 -6.24 3.78
N LYS A 46 -12.96 -7.56 3.72
CA LYS A 46 -12.61 -8.41 2.57
C LYS A 46 -13.27 -7.97 1.27
N ASP A 47 -14.55 -7.66 1.33
CA ASP A 47 -15.32 -7.28 0.14
C ASP A 47 -16.41 -6.27 0.46
N GLN A 48 -16.03 -4.99 0.44
CA GLN A 48 -16.93 -3.89 0.75
C GLN A 48 -17.69 -3.44 -0.49
N SER A 49 -18.98 -3.15 -0.33
CA SER A 49 -19.80 -2.50 -1.34
C SER A 49 -20.21 -1.11 -0.84
N VAL A 50 -20.01 -0.10 -1.68
CA VAL A 50 -20.32 1.31 -1.39
C VAL A 50 -21.20 1.86 -2.50
N THR A 51 -22.39 2.32 -2.16
CA THR A 51 -23.23 3.08 -3.11
C THR A 51 -22.86 4.55 -3.04
N VAL A 52 -22.50 5.15 -4.18
CA VAL A 52 -22.21 6.59 -4.27
C VAL A 52 -23.47 7.40 -4.58
N SER A 53 -23.46 8.68 -4.21
CA SER A 53 -24.64 9.54 -4.31
C SER A 53 -25.07 9.86 -5.75
N TYR A 54 -24.14 9.81 -6.70
CA TYR A 54 -24.39 10.12 -8.11
C TYR A 54 -24.91 8.90 -8.87
N THR A 55 -25.80 9.13 -9.83
CA THR A 55 -26.15 8.16 -10.88
C THR A 55 -25.00 8.03 -11.89
N TYR A 56 -24.98 6.93 -12.65
CA TYR A 56 -23.98 6.74 -13.71
C TYR A 56 -24.04 7.88 -14.75
N LYS A 57 -25.24 8.33 -15.11
CA LYS A 57 -25.43 9.42 -16.09
C LYS A 57 -24.87 10.75 -15.60
N GLU A 58 -25.11 11.11 -14.34
CA GLU A 58 -24.54 12.32 -13.74
C GLU A 58 -23.01 12.24 -13.65
N ALA A 59 -22.47 11.07 -13.29
CA ALA A 59 -21.04 10.85 -13.24
C ALA A 59 -20.41 10.98 -14.63
N LEU A 60 -21.00 10.35 -15.66
CA LEU A 60 -20.53 10.44 -17.04
C LEU A 60 -20.53 11.88 -17.55
N ASN A 61 -21.62 12.62 -17.36
CA ASN A 61 -21.71 14.02 -17.77
C ASN A 61 -20.62 14.89 -17.14
N ARG A 62 -20.23 14.61 -15.88
CA ARG A 62 -19.13 15.32 -15.23
C ARG A 62 -17.76 14.91 -15.75
N GLN A 63 -17.59 13.63 -16.11
CA GLN A 63 -16.34 13.11 -16.67
C GLN A 63 -16.06 13.63 -18.08
N LEU A 64 -17.11 13.85 -18.88
CA LEU A 64 -16.98 14.46 -20.20
C LEU A 64 -16.41 15.88 -20.16
N ASN A 65 -16.51 16.56 -19.01
CA ASN A 65 -16.00 17.91 -18.80
C ASN A 65 -14.72 17.93 -17.94
N ALA A 66 -14.00 16.81 -17.86
CA ALA A 66 -12.83 16.64 -16.97
C ALA A 66 -11.50 16.53 -17.74
N ASP A 67 -11.45 16.99 -19.00
CA ASP A 67 -10.27 16.97 -19.87
C ASP A 67 -9.57 15.60 -19.91
N ALA A 68 -10.39 14.54 -19.92
CA ALA A 68 -9.88 13.18 -19.92
C ALA A 68 -9.21 12.86 -21.26
N VAL A 69 -8.05 12.19 -21.20
CA VAL A 69 -7.29 11.79 -22.38
C VAL A 69 -7.23 10.28 -22.50
N ALA A 70 -6.91 9.81 -23.69
CA ALA A 70 -6.57 8.43 -23.97
C ALA A 70 -5.33 8.38 -24.87
N SER A 71 -4.69 7.22 -24.97
CA SER A 71 -3.60 7.00 -25.91
C SER A 71 -3.83 5.76 -26.75
N ASP A 72 -3.55 5.85 -28.05
CA ASP A 72 -3.51 4.70 -28.96
C ASP A 72 -2.15 3.95 -28.95
N GLY A 73 -1.23 4.37 -28.07
CA GLY A 73 0.13 3.84 -27.97
C GLY A 73 1.16 4.62 -28.81
N ARG A 74 0.73 5.65 -29.54
CA ARG A 74 1.61 6.57 -30.30
C ARG A 74 1.44 8.01 -29.88
N GLN A 75 0.20 8.44 -29.67
CA GLN A 75 -0.12 9.81 -29.29
C GLN A 75 -1.17 9.85 -28.18
N TRP A 76 -1.24 11.00 -27.51
CA TRP A 76 -2.33 11.32 -26.59
C TRP A 76 -3.39 12.11 -27.34
N HIS A 77 -4.65 11.77 -27.11
CA HIS A 77 -5.81 12.47 -27.67
C HIS A 77 -6.88 12.66 -26.60
N GLU A 78 -7.78 13.62 -26.82
CA GLU A 78 -8.96 13.80 -25.96
C GLU A 78 -9.84 12.55 -26.03
N ALA A 79 -10.20 12.01 -24.86
CA ALA A 79 -10.95 10.77 -24.79
C ALA A 79 -12.38 10.96 -25.31
N SER A 80 -12.79 10.12 -26.26
CA SER A 80 -14.17 10.10 -26.72
C SER A 80 -15.14 9.69 -25.61
N GLN A 81 -16.43 10.06 -25.74
CA GLN A 81 -17.46 9.60 -24.80
C GLN A 81 -17.48 8.06 -24.66
N ALA A 82 -17.34 7.32 -25.77
CA ALA A 82 -17.30 5.87 -25.75
C ALA A 82 -16.11 5.32 -24.95
N GLU A 83 -14.94 5.96 -25.04
CA GLU A 83 -13.77 5.60 -24.23
C GLU A 83 -14.02 5.88 -22.75
N ILE A 84 -14.56 7.06 -22.41
CA ILE A 84 -14.89 7.40 -21.02
C ILE A 84 -15.92 6.39 -20.47
N GLU A 85 -17.00 6.11 -21.19
CA GLU A 85 -18.04 5.16 -20.77
C GLU A 85 -17.46 3.76 -20.50
N ARG A 86 -16.56 3.30 -21.37
CA ARG A 86 -15.92 1.98 -21.27
C ARG A 86 -15.14 1.80 -19.98
N TYR A 87 -14.43 2.83 -19.54
CA TYR A 87 -13.55 2.76 -18.36
C TYR A 87 -14.21 3.27 -17.07
N LEU A 88 -15.20 4.16 -17.20
CA LEU A 88 -15.98 4.66 -16.07
C LEU A 88 -16.91 3.60 -15.48
N ARG A 89 -17.38 2.63 -16.27
CA ARG A 89 -18.33 1.60 -15.79
C ARG A 89 -17.59 0.48 -15.05
N PRO A 90 -17.71 0.37 -13.70
CA PRO A 90 -16.87 -0.54 -12.93
C PRO A 90 -17.37 -2.00 -12.92
N GLU A 91 -18.67 -2.23 -13.12
CA GLU A 91 -19.33 -3.53 -12.86
C GLU A 91 -18.73 -4.70 -13.63
N PRO A 92 -18.39 -4.58 -14.94
CA PRO A 92 -17.77 -5.68 -15.68
C PRO A 92 -16.39 -6.11 -15.13
N PHE A 93 -15.74 -5.27 -14.32
CA PHE A 93 -14.37 -5.48 -13.86
C PHE A 93 -14.28 -6.04 -12.45
N TYR A 94 -15.37 -6.06 -11.67
CA TYR A 94 -15.35 -6.46 -10.26
C TYR A 94 -14.80 -7.86 -9.99
N HIS A 95 -15.04 -8.80 -10.92
CA HIS A 95 -14.59 -10.18 -10.82
C HIS A 95 -13.63 -10.58 -11.93
N HIS A 96 -13.16 -9.61 -12.73
CA HIS A 96 -12.19 -9.87 -13.78
C HIS A 96 -10.84 -10.23 -13.16
N SER A 97 -10.16 -11.26 -13.70
CA SER A 97 -8.89 -11.81 -13.17
C SER A 97 -7.81 -10.75 -12.89
N GLU A 98 -7.61 -9.81 -13.82
CA GLU A 98 -6.67 -8.69 -13.65
C GLU A 98 -7.33 -7.38 -13.18
N GLN A 99 -8.52 -7.04 -13.70
CA GLN A 99 -9.12 -5.73 -13.46
C GLN A 99 -9.80 -5.61 -12.09
N LYS A 100 -10.03 -6.72 -11.38
CA LYS A 100 -10.49 -6.70 -9.97
C LYS A 100 -9.56 -5.87 -9.07
N TYR A 101 -8.27 -5.80 -9.40
CA TYR A 101 -7.28 -5.02 -8.64
C TYR A 101 -7.47 -3.50 -8.75
N GLN A 102 -8.32 -3.00 -9.66
CA GLN A 102 -8.73 -1.59 -9.64
C GLN A 102 -9.48 -1.22 -8.37
N PHE A 103 -10.12 -2.21 -7.74
CA PHE A 103 -10.97 -2.07 -6.56
C PHE A 103 -10.27 -2.53 -5.28
N LEU A 104 -8.98 -2.89 -5.35
CA LEU A 104 -8.21 -3.27 -4.16
C LEU A 104 -8.10 -2.06 -3.23
N ASN A 105 -8.36 -2.26 -1.94
CA ASN A 105 -8.21 -1.24 -0.93
C ASN A 105 -6.71 -0.99 -0.67
N LEU A 106 -6.20 0.12 -1.21
CA LEU A 106 -4.80 0.52 -1.13
C LEU A 106 -4.44 1.06 0.27
N ARG A 107 -5.43 1.37 1.12
CA ARG A 107 -5.28 1.79 2.53
C ARG A 107 -5.31 0.62 3.51
N LYS A 108 -5.05 -0.58 3.03
CA LYS A 108 -4.91 -1.75 3.89
C LYS A 108 -3.75 -2.63 3.46
N SER A 109 -2.82 -2.81 4.39
CA SER A 109 -1.85 -3.90 4.34
C SER A 109 -2.60 -5.21 4.50
N GLN A 110 -2.25 -6.23 3.72
CA GLN A 110 -2.84 -7.57 3.87
C GLN A 110 -1.95 -8.54 4.64
N GLY A 111 -0.77 -8.09 5.06
CA GLY A 111 0.21 -8.90 5.78
C GLY A 111 1.02 -9.84 4.88
N ILE A 112 1.33 -9.47 3.63
CA ILE A 112 2.20 -10.31 2.78
C ILE A 112 3.56 -10.45 3.45
N SER A 113 4.00 -11.69 3.66
CA SER A 113 5.29 -11.98 4.27
C SER A 113 6.45 -11.38 3.47
N ALA A 114 7.49 -10.93 4.18
CA ALA A 114 8.73 -10.42 3.57
C ALA A 114 9.34 -11.40 2.55
N LYS A 115 9.24 -12.72 2.82
CA LYS A 115 9.70 -13.78 1.91
C LYS A 115 8.98 -13.70 0.56
N LYS A 116 7.65 -13.55 0.56
CA LYS A 116 6.85 -13.43 -0.66
C LYS A 116 7.16 -12.14 -1.40
N LEU A 117 7.27 -11.01 -0.68
CA LEU A 117 7.66 -9.73 -1.28
C LEU A 117 9.04 -9.82 -1.98
N ASN A 118 9.98 -10.57 -1.40
CA ASN A 118 11.30 -10.77 -2.02
C ASN A 118 11.26 -11.49 -3.39
N GLU A 119 10.20 -12.25 -3.69
CA GLU A 119 10.04 -12.90 -5.01
C GLU A 119 9.87 -11.88 -6.14
N ILE A 120 9.21 -10.74 -5.88
CA ILE A 120 9.03 -9.66 -6.86
C ILE A 120 10.16 -8.62 -6.82
N LEU A 121 10.82 -8.46 -5.67
CA LEU A 121 11.97 -7.59 -5.48
C LEU A 121 13.26 -8.16 -6.09
N LYS A 122 13.29 -9.45 -6.42
CA LYS A 122 14.45 -10.09 -7.08
C LYS A 122 14.82 -9.38 -8.39
N GLY A 123 16.11 -9.06 -8.55
CA GLY A 123 16.70 -8.34 -9.67
C GLY A 123 16.29 -6.87 -9.78
N LYS A 124 15.80 -6.25 -8.70
CA LYS A 124 15.31 -4.85 -8.67
C LYS A 124 16.34 -3.89 -8.04
N GLY A 125 17.61 -4.12 -8.31
CA GLY A 125 18.70 -3.25 -7.84
C GLY A 125 18.72 -3.18 -6.32
N ILE A 126 18.82 -1.98 -5.75
CA ILE A 126 18.89 -1.76 -4.30
C ILE A 126 17.61 -2.20 -3.55
N LEU A 127 16.50 -2.40 -4.25
CA LEU A 127 15.26 -2.89 -3.66
C LEU A 127 15.27 -4.41 -3.44
N GLU A 128 16.20 -5.14 -4.05
CA GLU A 128 16.35 -6.58 -3.82
C GLU A 128 16.64 -6.86 -2.34
N GLY A 129 15.94 -7.87 -1.80
CA GLY A 129 16.08 -8.26 -0.38
C GLY A 129 15.35 -7.35 0.61
N GLN A 130 14.76 -6.22 0.19
CA GLN A 130 14.09 -5.26 1.07
C GLN A 130 12.67 -5.68 1.51
N GLY A 131 12.28 -6.95 1.35
CA GLY A 131 10.95 -7.44 1.70
C GLY A 131 10.55 -7.19 3.16
N VAL A 132 11.49 -7.22 4.11
CA VAL A 132 11.21 -6.89 5.52
C VAL A 132 10.85 -5.41 5.68
N ALA A 133 11.60 -4.52 5.02
CA ALA A 133 11.34 -3.09 5.07
C ALA A 133 9.98 -2.74 4.47
N PHE A 134 9.63 -3.32 3.30
CA PHE A 134 8.32 -3.11 2.68
C PHE A 134 7.18 -3.68 3.52
N HIS A 135 7.34 -4.87 4.10
CA HIS A 135 6.32 -5.48 4.98
C HIS A 135 6.04 -4.58 6.19
N ARG A 136 7.08 -4.10 6.87
CA ARG A 136 6.96 -3.20 8.03
C ARG A 136 6.34 -1.87 7.64
N ALA A 137 6.86 -1.23 6.59
CA ALA A 137 6.36 0.05 6.10
C ALA A 137 4.87 -0.01 5.75
N ALA A 138 4.45 -1.09 5.08
CA ALA A 138 3.07 -1.34 4.72
C ALA A 138 2.16 -1.51 5.95
N GLY A 139 2.58 -2.33 6.92
CA GLY A 139 1.82 -2.53 8.16
C GLY A 139 1.70 -1.27 9.01
N GLU A 140 2.79 -0.52 9.17
CA GLU A 140 2.82 0.70 9.99
C GLU A 140 2.05 1.87 9.38
N SER A 141 2.04 1.97 8.04
CA SER A 141 1.36 3.06 7.31
C SER A 141 -0.01 2.66 6.78
N ASP A 142 -0.46 1.43 7.06
CA ASP A 142 -1.74 0.89 6.59
C ASP A 142 -1.90 1.04 5.06
N ILE A 143 -0.89 0.60 4.31
CA ILE A 143 -0.85 0.69 2.84
C ILE A 143 -0.67 -0.68 2.22
N ASN A 144 -1.31 -0.94 1.09
CA ASN A 144 -1.13 -2.20 0.38
C ASN A 144 0.33 -2.38 -0.08
N GLU A 145 0.92 -3.54 0.23
CA GLU A 145 2.34 -3.82 -0.03
C GLU A 145 2.67 -3.77 -1.52
N ILE A 146 1.76 -4.29 -2.36
CA ILE A 146 1.96 -4.40 -3.80
C ILE A 146 1.82 -3.04 -4.47
N TYR A 147 0.91 -2.20 -3.98
CA TYR A 147 0.84 -0.81 -4.40
C TYR A 147 2.12 -0.05 -4.03
N LEU A 148 2.58 -0.16 -2.78
CA LEU A 148 3.80 0.49 -2.30
C LEU A 148 5.04 0.06 -3.11
N ILE A 149 5.21 -1.23 -3.36
CA ILE A 149 6.32 -1.76 -4.18
C ILE A 149 6.19 -1.32 -5.65
N SER A 150 4.98 -1.34 -6.21
CA SER A 150 4.75 -0.88 -7.59
C SER A 150 5.15 0.59 -7.76
N HIS A 151 4.82 1.42 -6.77
CA HIS A 151 5.21 2.83 -6.76
C HIS A 151 6.72 2.98 -6.67
N ALA A 152 7.37 2.29 -5.72
CA ALA A 152 8.83 2.28 -5.63
C ALA A 152 9.50 1.85 -6.95
N PHE A 153 8.97 0.84 -7.64
CA PHE A 153 9.51 0.40 -8.92
C PHE A 153 9.42 1.45 -10.01
N LEU A 154 8.32 2.20 -10.07
CA LEU A 154 8.14 3.29 -11.03
C LEU A 154 9.13 4.41 -10.75
N GLU A 155 9.12 4.93 -9.52
CA GLU A 155 9.90 6.11 -9.09
C GLU A 155 11.42 5.88 -9.15
N THR A 156 11.86 4.63 -9.06
CA THR A 156 13.30 4.31 -8.98
C THR A 156 13.84 3.64 -10.24
N GLY A 157 13.04 3.47 -11.28
CA GLY A 157 13.41 2.65 -12.43
C GLY A 157 13.79 1.23 -12.00
N LYS A 158 12.98 0.62 -11.12
CA LYS A 158 13.21 -0.70 -10.50
C LYS A 158 14.52 -0.75 -9.70
N GLY A 159 14.71 0.22 -8.81
CA GLY A 159 15.81 0.33 -7.85
C GLY A 159 17.17 0.66 -8.47
N ARG A 160 17.18 1.30 -9.65
CA ARG A 160 18.40 1.58 -10.43
C ARG A 160 18.74 3.06 -10.52
N SER A 161 17.78 3.95 -10.23
CA SER A 161 18.00 5.40 -10.25
C SER A 161 19.09 5.81 -9.25
N GLN A 162 19.75 6.93 -9.54
CA GLN A 162 20.80 7.47 -8.67
C GLN A 162 20.25 7.83 -7.28
N LEU A 163 19.09 8.48 -7.23
CA LEU A 163 18.43 8.86 -5.98
C LEU A 163 18.09 7.63 -5.10
N ALA A 164 17.68 6.52 -5.72
CA ALA A 164 17.42 5.26 -5.02
C ALA A 164 18.70 4.59 -4.51
N LYS A 165 19.78 4.59 -5.30
CA LYS A 165 21.08 4.01 -4.91
C LYS A 165 21.75 4.75 -3.75
N GLY A 166 21.26 5.93 -3.43
CA GLY A 166 21.71 6.77 -2.35
C GLY A 166 22.62 7.90 -2.85
N VAL A 167 22.44 9.07 -2.25
CA VAL A 167 23.16 10.30 -2.58
C VAL A 167 23.91 10.78 -1.35
N LYS A 168 25.17 11.14 -1.52
CA LYS A 168 25.98 11.67 -0.42
C LYS A 168 25.79 13.18 -0.30
N VAL A 169 25.43 13.65 0.89
CA VAL A 169 25.30 15.07 1.20
C VAL A 169 26.04 15.43 2.49
N ASN A 170 26.55 16.67 2.55
CA ASN A 170 27.13 17.24 3.75
C ASN A 170 26.05 17.76 4.71
N ASP A 171 26.44 18.30 5.87
CA ASP A 171 25.51 18.81 6.89
C ASP A 171 24.67 20.01 6.43
N LYS A 172 25.05 20.65 5.32
CA LYS A 172 24.29 21.74 4.67
C LYS A 172 23.33 21.23 3.59
N GLY A 173 23.23 19.92 3.40
CA GLY A 173 22.41 19.27 2.38
C GLY A 173 22.87 19.50 0.96
N GLN A 174 24.15 19.80 0.77
CA GLN A 174 24.77 19.92 -0.55
C GLN A 174 25.43 18.59 -0.92
N LEU A 175 25.44 18.27 -2.20
CA LEU A 175 26.13 17.08 -2.73
C LEU A 175 27.60 17.12 -2.32
N ASP A 176 28.08 16.06 -1.67
CA ASP A 176 29.46 15.96 -1.19
C ASP A 176 29.91 14.50 -1.20
N PRO A 177 30.95 14.12 -1.99
CA PRO A 177 31.50 12.75 -1.99
C PRO A 177 31.99 12.25 -0.61
N LYS A 178 32.33 13.16 0.31
CA LYS A 178 32.72 12.87 1.70
C LYS A 178 31.55 12.89 2.68
N GLY A 179 30.37 13.31 2.21
CA GLY A 179 29.14 13.36 3.00
C GLY A 179 28.57 11.98 3.33
N LYS A 180 27.45 12.01 4.07
CA LYS A 180 26.69 10.82 4.47
C LYS A 180 25.67 10.46 3.38
N THR A 181 25.47 9.17 3.15
CA THR A 181 24.52 8.67 2.15
C THR A 181 23.08 8.70 2.67
N TYR A 182 22.16 9.21 1.86
CA TYR A 182 20.72 9.18 2.09
C TYR A 182 19.99 8.62 0.88
N TYR A 183 18.86 7.96 1.12
CA TYR A 183 18.12 7.19 0.12
C TYR A 183 16.71 7.75 -0.03
N ASN A 184 16.16 7.71 -1.26
CA ASN A 184 14.77 8.06 -1.51
C ASN A 184 14.21 7.18 -2.64
N PHE A 185 13.17 6.41 -2.32
CA PHE A 185 12.59 5.40 -3.21
C PHE A 185 11.26 5.81 -3.84
N PHE A 186 10.79 7.02 -3.57
CA PHE A 186 9.46 7.46 -4.01
C PHE A 186 9.48 8.88 -4.58
N GLY A 187 10.67 9.39 -4.95
CA GLY A 187 10.82 10.73 -5.54
C GLY A 187 10.35 11.88 -4.64
N VAL A 188 10.21 11.66 -3.32
CA VAL A 188 9.60 12.67 -2.44
C VAL A 188 10.52 13.89 -2.34
N GLY A 189 9.97 15.07 -2.64
CA GLY A 189 10.70 16.33 -2.57
C GLY A 189 11.76 16.53 -3.67
N ALA A 190 11.67 15.78 -4.77
CA ALA A 190 12.53 15.94 -5.95
C ALA A 190 11.80 16.80 -7.00
N PHE A 191 12.11 18.10 -7.12
CA PHE A 191 11.48 19.00 -8.10
C PHE A 191 12.43 19.35 -9.25
N ASP A 192 11.86 19.85 -10.36
CA ASP A 192 12.45 19.79 -11.70
C ASP A 192 13.88 20.34 -11.83
N ALA A 193 14.18 21.50 -11.23
CA ALA A 193 15.46 22.18 -11.46
C ALA A 193 16.68 21.45 -10.86
N ASP A 194 16.50 20.69 -9.77
CA ASP A 194 17.53 19.85 -9.14
C ASP A 194 16.89 18.65 -8.40
N ALA A 195 16.22 17.78 -9.15
CA ALA A 195 15.50 16.64 -8.58
C ALA A 195 16.39 15.72 -7.71
N LEU A 196 17.68 15.60 -8.07
CA LEU A 196 18.63 14.78 -7.33
C LEU A 196 19.01 15.43 -5.99
N GLY A 197 19.45 16.69 -6.02
CA GLY A 197 19.90 17.40 -4.83
C GLY A 197 18.76 17.68 -3.85
N GLU A 198 17.59 18.08 -4.36
CA GLU A 198 16.41 18.33 -3.53
C GLU A 198 15.85 17.04 -2.91
N GLY A 199 15.74 15.97 -3.70
CA GLY A 199 15.31 14.66 -3.19
C GLY A 199 16.26 14.10 -2.13
N ALA A 200 17.57 14.33 -2.27
CA ALA A 200 18.58 13.94 -1.29
C ALA A 200 18.53 14.79 -0.01
N ARG A 201 18.33 16.11 -0.16
CA ARG A 201 18.15 17.05 0.96
C ARG A 201 16.90 16.71 1.77
N PHE A 202 15.79 16.39 1.09
CA PHE A 202 14.56 15.93 1.74
C PHE A 202 14.83 14.66 2.55
N ALA A 203 15.51 13.68 1.95
CA ALA A 203 15.90 12.43 2.61
C ALA A 203 16.79 12.68 3.84
N GLN A 204 17.71 13.63 3.78
CA GLN A 204 18.53 14.05 4.92
C GLN A 204 17.70 14.64 6.05
N GLN A 205 16.80 15.58 5.75
CA GLN A 205 15.92 16.20 6.75
C GLN A 205 15.07 15.16 7.50
N HIS A 206 14.69 14.08 6.81
CA HIS A 206 13.92 12.98 7.37
C HIS A 206 14.79 11.81 7.89
N LYS A 207 16.12 11.97 7.90
CA LYS A 207 17.10 10.99 8.40
C LYS A 207 16.99 9.63 7.71
N TRP A 208 16.71 9.62 6.40
CA TRP A 208 16.65 8.41 5.57
C TRP A 208 18.04 7.92 5.17
N ASP A 209 18.87 7.61 6.17
CA ASP A 209 20.26 7.18 6.01
C ASP A 209 20.44 5.66 5.83
N SER A 210 19.34 4.92 5.65
CA SER A 210 19.33 3.52 5.27
C SER A 210 18.16 3.21 4.34
N PRO A 211 18.23 2.14 3.52
CA PRO A 211 17.11 1.72 2.70
C PRO A 211 15.83 1.48 3.51
N GLU A 212 15.92 0.80 4.66
CA GLU A 212 14.74 0.56 5.51
C GLU A 212 14.06 1.86 5.96
N LYS A 213 14.84 2.85 6.41
CA LYS A 213 14.29 4.14 6.86
C LYS A 213 13.65 4.91 5.70
N ALA A 214 14.26 4.90 4.52
CA ALA A 214 13.69 5.52 3.33
C ALA A 214 12.39 4.85 2.87
N ILE A 215 12.33 3.51 2.92
CA ILE A 215 11.10 2.75 2.58
C ILE A 215 9.98 3.09 3.57
N ARG A 216 10.25 3.03 4.87
CA ARG A 216 9.26 3.31 5.93
C ARG A 216 8.80 4.77 5.91
N GLY A 217 9.73 5.72 5.84
CA GLY A 217 9.42 7.14 5.80
C GLY A 217 8.66 7.55 4.54
N GLY A 218 9.06 7.01 3.38
CA GLY A 218 8.36 7.24 2.12
C GLY A 218 6.95 6.64 2.10
N ALA A 219 6.76 5.45 2.67
CA ALA A 219 5.42 4.86 2.82
C ALA A 219 4.51 5.72 3.71
N ALA A 220 5.03 6.24 4.82
CA ALA A 220 4.29 7.15 5.69
C ALA A 220 3.90 8.44 4.96
N PHE A 221 4.81 9.00 4.14
CA PHE A 221 4.52 10.14 3.29
C PHE A 221 3.42 9.82 2.27
N ILE A 222 3.50 8.67 1.57
CA ILE A 222 2.50 8.28 0.58
C ILE A 222 1.12 8.10 1.21
N ALA A 223 1.07 7.40 2.35
CA ALA A 223 -0.17 7.18 3.08
C ALA A 223 -0.82 8.51 3.47
N LYS A 224 -0.01 9.47 3.95
CA LYS A 224 -0.45 10.79 4.35
C LYS A 224 -0.95 11.63 3.17
N GLU A 225 -0.15 11.77 2.13
CA GLU A 225 -0.42 12.77 1.09
C GLU A 225 -1.39 12.25 0.01
N TYR A 226 -1.38 10.93 -0.27
CA TYR A 226 -2.16 10.37 -1.38
C TYR A 226 -3.33 9.48 -0.93
N LEU A 227 -3.25 8.87 0.26
CA LEU A 227 -4.23 7.89 0.70
C LEU A 227 -5.07 8.33 1.91
N LEU A 228 -4.91 9.54 2.46
CA LEU A 228 -5.76 9.98 3.58
C LEU A 228 -7.22 10.24 3.19
N ARG A 229 -7.49 10.55 1.91
CA ARG A 229 -8.84 10.88 1.45
C ARG A 229 -9.77 9.68 1.61
N LYS A 230 -10.90 9.90 2.31
CA LYS A 230 -11.86 8.84 2.66
C LYS A 230 -12.54 8.18 1.46
N ASN A 231 -12.45 8.77 0.27
CA ASN A 231 -13.13 8.37 -0.95
C ASN A 231 -12.18 8.09 -2.12
N GLN A 232 -10.86 8.09 -1.91
CA GLN A 232 -9.85 7.86 -2.96
C GLN A 232 -8.75 6.93 -2.46
N TYR A 233 -9.04 5.63 -2.44
CA TYR A 233 -8.16 4.60 -1.87
C TYR A 233 -8.19 3.27 -2.63
N THR A 234 -8.82 3.26 -3.79
CA THR A 234 -8.71 2.23 -4.82
C THR A 234 -8.27 2.93 -6.10
N LEU A 235 -7.60 2.23 -7.02
CA LEU A 235 -7.20 2.82 -8.30
C LEU A 235 -8.41 3.41 -9.05
N TYR A 236 -9.55 2.72 -9.01
CA TYR A 236 -10.80 3.21 -9.60
C TYR A 236 -11.21 4.56 -9.00
N THR A 237 -11.26 4.66 -7.67
CA THR A 237 -11.64 5.90 -6.99
C THR A 237 -10.63 7.04 -7.16
N MET A 238 -9.35 6.72 -7.27
CA MET A 238 -8.30 7.71 -7.55
C MET A 238 -8.46 8.27 -8.96
N ARG A 239 -8.79 7.43 -9.95
CA ARG A 239 -8.99 7.87 -11.33
C ARG A 239 -10.32 8.60 -11.54
N PHE A 240 -11.43 8.04 -11.09
CA PHE A 240 -12.77 8.52 -11.45
C PHE A 240 -13.47 9.30 -10.35
N ASN A 241 -13.01 9.20 -9.09
CA ASN A 241 -13.62 9.83 -7.92
C ASN A 241 -15.16 9.75 -7.94
N PRO A 242 -15.76 8.55 -7.83
CA PRO A 242 -17.21 8.38 -7.96
C PRO A 242 -18.01 9.14 -6.88
N ALA A 243 -17.37 9.55 -5.77
CA ALA A 243 -17.98 10.41 -4.75
C ALA A 243 -18.02 11.90 -5.16
N ASN A 244 -17.19 12.35 -6.10
CA ASN A 244 -17.27 13.67 -6.74
C ASN A 244 -16.71 13.61 -8.17
N PRO A 245 -17.48 13.05 -9.14
CA PRO A 245 -16.97 12.75 -10.47
C PRO A 245 -16.40 13.98 -11.19
N GLY A 246 -15.32 13.79 -11.95
CA GLY A 246 -14.62 14.86 -12.66
C GLY A 246 -13.75 15.80 -11.79
N LYS A 247 -13.65 15.57 -10.47
CA LYS A 247 -12.83 16.39 -9.57
C LYS A 247 -11.71 15.59 -8.91
N HIS A 248 -10.55 16.23 -8.73
CA HIS A 248 -9.37 15.69 -8.02
C HIS A 248 -8.99 14.29 -8.48
N GLN A 249 -8.84 14.13 -9.78
CA GLN A 249 -8.45 12.86 -10.38
C GLN A 249 -6.94 12.73 -10.36
N TYR A 250 -6.46 11.53 -10.01
CA TYR A 250 -5.02 11.28 -9.91
C TYR A 250 -4.32 11.32 -11.28
N ALA A 251 -5.05 11.03 -12.36
CA ALA A 251 -4.54 11.04 -13.72
C ALA A 251 -5.64 11.43 -14.71
N THR A 252 -5.23 11.99 -15.85
CA THR A 252 -6.11 12.36 -16.97
C THR A 252 -6.38 11.17 -17.90
N ASP A 253 -5.48 10.20 -18.00
CA ASP A 253 -5.65 8.98 -18.82
C ASP A 253 -6.80 8.11 -18.33
N VAL A 254 -7.87 7.94 -19.13
CA VAL A 254 -9.02 7.08 -18.81
C VAL A 254 -8.63 5.62 -18.53
N ARG A 255 -7.46 5.17 -19.02
CA ARG A 255 -6.96 3.80 -18.87
C ARG A 255 -6.01 3.62 -17.67
N TRP A 256 -5.71 4.70 -16.94
CA TRP A 256 -4.73 4.68 -15.86
C TRP A 256 -4.99 3.58 -14.82
N ALA A 257 -6.25 3.44 -14.38
CA ALA A 257 -6.61 2.41 -13.40
C ALA A 257 -6.40 0.99 -13.96
N HIS A 258 -6.69 0.77 -15.24
CA HIS A 258 -6.49 -0.51 -15.92
C HIS A 258 -5.01 -0.89 -16.03
N HIS A 259 -4.15 0.05 -16.41
CA HIS A 259 -2.71 -0.17 -16.53
C HIS A 259 -2.08 -0.52 -15.18
N ASN A 260 -2.46 0.20 -14.13
CA ASN A 260 -1.97 -0.05 -12.78
C ASN A 260 -2.53 -1.37 -12.21
N ALA A 261 -3.81 -1.67 -12.41
CA ALA A 261 -4.40 -2.93 -11.96
C ALA A 261 -3.76 -4.15 -12.62
N ARG A 262 -3.47 -4.10 -13.93
CA ARG A 262 -2.74 -5.17 -14.63
C ARG A 262 -1.34 -5.36 -14.04
N THR A 263 -0.66 -4.27 -13.72
CA THR A 263 0.67 -4.32 -13.09
C THR A 263 0.60 -4.97 -11.70
N MET A 264 -0.39 -4.59 -10.89
CA MET A 264 -0.61 -5.22 -9.57
C MET A 264 -0.95 -6.71 -9.73
N ALA A 265 -1.88 -7.06 -10.61
CA ALA A 265 -2.28 -8.44 -10.90
C ALA A 265 -1.07 -9.32 -11.27
N LYS A 266 -0.15 -8.78 -12.08
CA LYS A 266 1.10 -9.46 -12.43
C LYS A 266 1.95 -9.79 -11.20
N TYR A 267 2.09 -8.86 -10.25
CA TYR A 267 2.89 -9.11 -9.03
C TYR A 267 2.22 -10.12 -8.09
N TYR A 268 0.90 -10.03 -7.91
CA TYR A 268 0.14 -11.05 -7.19
C TYR A 268 0.32 -12.44 -7.80
N LYS A 269 0.14 -12.54 -9.13
CA LYS A 269 0.35 -13.77 -9.89
C LYS A 269 1.78 -14.32 -9.75
N GLN A 270 2.80 -13.46 -9.81
CA GLN A 270 4.20 -13.86 -9.70
C GLN A 270 4.51 -14.51 -8.34
N MET A 271 3.86 -14.05 -7.26
CA MET A 271 4.02 -14.63 -5.93
C MET A 271 3.09 -15.83 -5.67
N GLY A 272 2.14 -16.09 -6.57
CA GLY A 272 1.12 -17.14 -6.40
C GLY A 272 0.11 -16.85 -5.28
N ILE A 273 -0.24 -15.58 -5.05
CA ILE A 273 -1.20 -15.15 -4.03
C ILE A 273 -2.24 -14.20 -4.64
N GLU A 274 -3.36 -13.98 -3.94
CA GLU A 274 -4.41 -13.04 -4.36
C GLU A 274 -4.53 -11.83 -3.42
N GLY A 275 -5.09 -10.73 -3.91
CA GLY A 275 -5.41 -9.58 -3.08
C GLY A 275 -6.58 -9.90 -2.14
N LYS A 276 -6.55 -9.35 -0.92
CA LYS A 276 -7.51 -9.70 0.14
C LYS A 276 -8.68 -8.72 0.33
N PHE A 277 -8.43 -7.42 0.28
CA PHE A 277 -9.41 -6.39 0.65
C PHE A 277 -9.85 -5.59 -0.58
N TYR A 278 -11.12 -5.67 -0.95
CA TYR A 278 -11.69 -4.92 -2.07
C TYR A 278 -12.80 -3.99 -1.62
N THR A 279 -12.96 -2.88 -2.34
CA THR A 279 -14.09 -1.95 -2.19
C THR A 279 -14.67 -1.61 -3.56
N ARG A 280 -15.90 -2.09 -3.80
CA ARG A 280 -16.64 -1.90 -5.05
C ARG A 280 -17.65 -0.76 -4.91
N HIS A 281 -17.66 0.12 -5.90
CA HIS A 281 -18.41 1.37 -5.85
C HIS A 281 -19.55 1.36 -6.87
N HIS A 282 -20.79 1.34 -6.40
CA HIS A 282 -21.97 1.28 -7.25
C HIS A 282 -22.58 2.67 -7.40
N TYR A 283 -22.88 3.08 -8.62
CA TYR A 283 -23.66 4.30 -8.85
C TYR A 283 -25.09 4.13 -8.36
N LYS A 284 -25.70 5.23 -7.92
CA LYS A 284 -27.11 5.27 -7.55
C LYS A 284 -27.95 4.84 -8.77
N LYS A 285 -28.95 3.99 -8.51
CA LYS A 285 -29.95 3.60 -9.51
C LYS A 285 -30.91 4.76 -9.80
#